data_AF-F6HIB3-F1
#
_entry.id   AF-F6HIB3-F1
#
_cell.length_a   1.000
_cell.length_b   1.000
_cell.length_c   1.000
_cell.angle_alpha   90.00
_cell.angle_beta   90.00
_cell.angle_gamma   90.00
#
_symmetry.space_group_name_H-M   'P 1'
#
loop_
_entity.id
_entity.type
_entity.pdbx_description
1 polymer ?
#
loop_
_entity_poly.entity_id
_entity_poly.type
_entity_poly.pdbx_seq_one_letter_code
_entity_poly.pdbx_strand_id
1 'polypeptide(L)'
;MEKMARIFMVICALVLFCSSSAYAQMVGSPSLSPSPAPAPAPPYVNLTDLLSVAGPFHTFLNYLVSTKVIETFQHQANDTEEGITIFVPKDDAFKSLKKPSLSNLTEDQLKSLLLFHALAHYYSLADFKNLSQLSPVSTFAGGQYTLNFTDVSGTVHIGSGWTNTKVSSSVHSTDPVAVYQVDKVLLPEAIFGTDIPPTPAPAPAPDISPAADAPTASDEAGSPRASSTPSSSYRIISLGVWSQMVLAISGGLVLFL
;
A
#
# COMPACT_ATOMS: atom_id res chain seq x y z
N MET A 1 50.69 31.29 -52.46
CA MET A 1 50.48 30.34 -51.32
C MET A 1 51.66 30.29 -50.35
N GLU A 2 52.88 30.72 -50.72
CA GLU A 2 54.05 30.67 -49.84
C GLU A 2 54.10 31.70 -48.69
N LYS A 3 53.37 32.83 -48.79
CA LYS A 3 53.34 33.85 -47.73
C LYS A 3 52.43 33.47 -46.54
N MET A 4 51.38 32.67 -46.76
CA MET A 4 50.50 32.20 -45.70
C MET A 4 51.12 31.06 -44.87
N ALA A 5 51.98 30.24 -45.47
CA ALA A 5 52.70 29.17 -44.77
C ALA A 5 53.78 29.71 -43.80
N ARG A 6 54.43 30.83 -44.14
CA ARG A 6 55.44 31.46 -43.27
C ARG A 6 54.83 32.18 -42.07
N ILE A 7 53.64 32.74 -42.22
CA ILE A 7 52.90 33.38 -41.12
C ILE A 7 52.39 32.32 -40.12
N PHE A 8 51.93 31.17 -40.61
CA PHE A 8 51.46 30.07 -39.75
C PHE A 8 52.61 29.43 -38.93
N MET A 9 53.81 29.33 -39.51
CA MET A 9 55.00 28.78 -38.82
C MET A 9 55.54 29.72 -37.72
N VAL A 10 55.44 31.04 -37.90
CA VAL A 10 55.88 32.02 -36.89
C VAL A 10 54.90 32.09 -35.70
N ILE A 11 53.61 31.80 -35.92
CA ILE A 11 52.61 31.76 -34.85
C ILE A 11 52.78 30.49 -33.98
N CYS A 12 53.11 29.33 -34.56
CA CYS A 12 53.40 28.11 -33.78
C CYS A 12 54.67 28.22 -32.92
N ALA A 13 55.67 29.00 -33.34
CA ALA A 13 56.90 29.21 -32.55
C ALA A 13 56.70 30.14 -31.34
N LEU A 14 55.66 30.98 -31.34
CA LEU A 14 55.32 31.89 -30.23
C LEU A 14 54.47 31.23 -29.13
N VAL A 15 53.84 30.08 -29.40
CA VAL A 15 53.03 29.34 -28.41
C VAL A 15 53.86 28.33 -27.61
N LEU A 16 55.09 28.02 -28.04
CA LEU A 16 55.98 27.04 -27.39
C LEU A 16 57.02 27.64 -26.41
N PHE A 17 57.01 28.95 -26.16
CA PHE A 17 57.92 29.60 -25.19
C PHE A 17 57.26 30.00 -23.86
N CYS A 18 56.00 29.64 -23.63
CA CYS A 18 55.32 29.89 -22.35
C CYS A 18 55.29 28.65 -21.46
N SER A 19 56.45 28.01 -21.25
CA SER A 19 56.63 27.03 -20.18
C SER A 19 57.57 27.60 -19.11
N SER A 20 56.99 27.72 -17.92
CA SER A 20 57.66 27.73 -16.61
C SER A 20 58.33 29.02 -16.14
N SER A 21 57.54 29.84 -15.46
CA SER A 21 58.00 30.42 -14.20
C SER A 21 56.88 30.27 -13.15
N ALA A 22 56.78 29.07 -12.58
CA ALA A 22 56.05 28.89 -11.34
C ALA A 22 56.91 29.50 -10.23
N TYR A 23 56.56 30.70 -9.79
CA TYR A 23 57.05 31.26 -8.54
C TYR A 23 56.72 30.27 -7.42
N ALA A 24 57.75 29.82 -6.70
CA ALA A 24 57.59 29.13 -5.44
C ALA A 24 56.91 30.10 -4.44
N GLN A 25 55.59 30.03 -4.34
CA GLN A 25 54.87 30.57 -3.20
C GLN A 25 55.20 29.66 -2.02
N MET A 26 55.85 30.23 -1.00
CA MET A 26 56.05 29.61 0.30
C MET A 26 54.69 29.10 0.79
N VAL A 27 54.58 27.78 0.88
CA VAL A 27 53.42 27.07 1.40
C VAL A 27 53.21 27.54 2.83
N GLY A 28 52.23 28.41 3.04
CA GLY A 28 51.57 28.52 4.32
C GLY A 28 51.01 27.13 4.64
N SER A 29 51.39 26.58 5.79
CA SER A 29 50.90 25.28 6.25
C SER A 29 49.37 25.22 6.07
N PRO A 30 48.79 24.15 5.50
CA PRO A 30 47.35 24.00 5.52
C PRO A 30 46.93 23.95 6.99
N SER A 31 46.20 24.96 7.43
CA SER A 31 45.49 24.91 8.69
C SER A 31 44.53 23.72 8.60
N LEU A 32 44.83 22.66 9.36
CA LEU A 32 43.94 21.53 9.54
C LEU A 32 42.72 22.03 10.31
N SER A 33 41.71 22.54 9.58
CA SER A 33 40.37 22.61 10.12
C SER A 33 40.01 21.20 10.60
N PRO A 34 39.54 21.01 11.84
CA PRO A 34 39.11 19.71 12.29
C PRO A 34 38.07 19.19 11.30
N SER A 35 38.32 17.99 10.74
CA SER A 35 37.29 17.26 10.00
C SER A 35 36.06 17.18 10.92
N PRO A 36 34.85 17.53 10.44
CA PRO A 36 33.64 17.33 11.23
C PRO A 36 33.65 15.91 11.80
N ALA A 37 33.47 15.79 13.11
CA ALA A 37 33.30 14.48 13.72
C ALA A 37 32.22 13.71 12.93
N PRO A 38 32.41 12.42 12.63
CA PRO A 38 31.38 11.62 11.99
C PRO A 38 30.05 11.89 12.71
N ALA A 39 29.02 12.26 11.95
CA ALA A 39 27.70 12.43 12.51
C ALA A 39 27.35 11.13 13.28
N PRO A 40 26.71 11.23 14.46
CA PRO A 40 26.23 10.04 15.16
C PRO A 40 25.49 9.15 14.16
N ALA A 41 25.87 7.87 14.09
CA ALA A 41 25.16 6.92 13.25
C ALA A 41 23.65 7.02 13.58
N PRO A 42 22.76 6.92 12.57
CA PRO A 42 21.33 6.99 12.81
C PRO A 42 20.97 6.00 13.93
N PRO A 43 20.16 6.41 14.94
CA PRO A 43 19.74 5.49 15.97
C PRO A 43 18.96 4.37 15.29
N TYR A 44 19.55 3.17 15.30
CA TYR A 44 18.90 2.05 14.67
C TYR A 44 17.61 1.67 15.41
N VAL A 45 16.57 1.37 14.64
CA VAL A 45 15.27 0.99 15.17
C VAL A 45 15.25 -0.52 15.41
N ASN A 46 15.23 -0.94 16.67
CA ASN A 46 14.94 -2.33 17.01
C ASN A 46 13.46 -2.61 16.74
N LEU A 47 13.17 -3.42 15.71
CA LEU A 47 11.81 -3.73 15.26
C LEU A 47 11.06 -4.56 16.30
N THR A 48 11.76 -5.43 17.03
CA THR A 48 11.16 -6.23 18.12
C THR A 48 10.68 -5.31 19.23
N ASP A 49 11.54 -4.40 19.69
CA ASP A 49 11.20 -3.44 20.75
C ASP A 49 10.07 -2.51 20.30
N LEU A 50 10.16 -1.98 19.08
CA LEU A 50 9.15 -1.10 18.49
C LEU A 50 7.77 -1.78 18.46
N LEU A 51 7.68 -3.00 17.92
CA LEU A 51 6.41 -3.73 17.82
C LEU A 51 5.89 -4.20 19.18
N SER A 52 6.78 -4.40 20.17
CA SER A 52 6.38 -4.80 21.52
C SER A 52 5.73 -3.67 22.33
N VAL A 53 6.07 -2.41 22.04
CA VAL A 53 5.63 -1.23 22.82
C VAL A 53 4.58 -0.40 22.08
N ALA A 54 4.67 -0.28 20.76
CA ALA A 54 3.92 0.75 20.01
C ALA A 54 2.45 0.41 19.73
N GLY A 55 2.00 -0.83 19.97
CA GLY A 55 0.60 -1.18 19.75
C GLY A 55 0.25 -2.64 20.05
N PRO A 56 -1.02 -3.03 19.83
CA PRO A 56 -1.48 -4.41 19.99
C PRO A 56 -1.03 -5.25 18.79
N PHE A 57 0.28 -5.43 18.65
CA PHE A 57 0.92 -6.15 17.55
C PHE A 57 1.55 -7.47 18.00
N HIS A 58 1.26 -7.91 19.23
CA HIS A 58 1.91 -9.05 19.86
C HIS A 58 1.73 -10.34 19.07
N THR A 59 0.56 -10.57 18.46
CA THR A 59 0.28 -11.76 17.65
C THR A 59 1.17 -11.80 16.41
N PHE A 60 1.25 -10.68 15.68
CA PHE A 60 2.11 -10.57 14.51
C PHE A 60 3.59 -10.69 14.89
N LEU A 61 4.01 -9.99 15.95
CA LEU A 61 5.38 -10.08 16.47
C LEU A 61 5.76 -11.51 16.84
N ASN A 62 4.89 -12.24 17.54
CA ASN A 62 5.12 -13.63 17.90
C ASN A 62 5.33 -14.51 16.67
N TYR A 63 4.54 -14.32 15.61
CA TYR A 63 4.74 -15.02 14.34
C TYR A 63 6.07 -14.66 13.68
N LEU A 64 6.45 -13.37 13.66
CA LEU A 64 7.72 -12.92 13.09
C LEU A 64 8.92 -13.53 13.84
N VAL A 65 8.86 -13.59 15.17
CA VAL A 65 9.89 -14.18 16.01
C VAL A 65 9.95 -15.70 15.81
N SER A 66 8.81 -16.41 15.86
CA SER A 66 8.80 -17.87 15.74
C SER A 66 9.27 -18.37 14.39
N THR A 67 9.06 -17.58 13.34
CA THR A 67 9.47 -17.91 11.96
C THR A 67 10.82 -17.31 11.55
N LYS A 68 11.45 -16.52 12.43
CA LYS A 68 12.67 -15.74 12.20
C LYS A 68 12.58 -14.68 11.10
N VAL A 69 11.38 -14.35 10.62
CA VAL A 69 11.18 -13.25 9.65
C VAL A 69 11.56 -11.90 10.27
N ILE A 70 11.47 -11.76 11.59
CA ILE A 70 11.93 -10.54 12.28
C ILE A 70 13.41 -10.24 12.00
N GLU A 71 14.26 -11.27 11.94
CA GLU A 71 15.69 -11.12 11.66
C GLU A 71 15.91 -10.62 10.23
N THR A 72 15.12 -11.13 9.27
CA THR A 72 15.16 -10.70 7.87
C THR A 72 14.75 -9.23 7.72
N PHE A 73 13.68 -8.80 8.39
CA PHE A 73 13.24 -7.40 8.37
C PHE A 73 14.26 -6.47 9.04
N GLN A 74 14.86 -6.93 10.15
CA GLN A 74 15.91 -6.19 10.83
C GLN A 74 17.12 -6.03 9.89
N HIS A 75 17.62 -7.11 9.28
CA HIS A 75 18.71 -7.04 8.30
C HIS A 75 18.40 -6.08 7.14
N GLN A 76 17.19 -6.15 6.56
CA GLN A 76 16.79 -5.21 5.50
C GLN A 76 16.88 -3.75 5.98
N ALA A 77 16.40 -3.45 7.19
CA ALA A 77 16.44 -2.10 7.75
C ALA A 77 17.84 -1.61 8.11
N ASN A 78 18.76 -2.52 8.44
CA ASN A 78 20.10 -2.20 8.95
C ASN A 78 21.15 -2.12 7.86
N ASP A 79 21.11 -3.10 6.97
CA ASP A 79 22.24 -3.49 6.13
C ASP A 79 22.01 -3.10 4.67
N THR A 80 20.90 -2.42 4.36
CA THR A 80 20.57 -1.94 3.01
C THR A 80 20.23 -0.45 3.02
N GLU A 81 20.56 0.23 1.93
CA GLU A 81 20.21 1.64 1.72
C GLU A 81 18.75 1.82 1.24
N GLU A 82 18.09 0.74 0.84
CA GLU A 82 16.71 0.76 0.32
C GLU A 82 15.67 0.92 1.43
N GLY A 83 16.00 0.47 2.64
CA GLY A 83 15.09 0.46 3.78
C GLY A 83 13.93 -0.55 3.65
N ILE A 84 12.93 -0.41 4.53
CA ILE A 84 11.80 -1.34 4.64
C ILE A 84 10.50 -0.62 4.99
N THR A 85 9.40 -1.13 4.43
CA THR A 85 8.04 -0.76 4.83
C THR A 85 7.29 -1.99 5.32
N ILE A 86 6.75 -1.95 6.54
CA ILE A 86 6.07 -3.09 7.18
C ILE A 86 4.61 -2.71 7.47
N PHE A 87 3.68 -3.50 6.94
CA PHE A 87 2.25 -3.41 7.24
C PHE A 87 1.90 -4.36 8.39
N VAL A 88 1.56 -3.81 9.55
CA VAL A 88 1.37 -4.57 10.77
C VAL A 88 -0.11 -4.71 11.09
N PRO A 89 -0.69 -5.92 11.02
CA PRO A 89 -2.06 -6.13 11.45
C PRO A 89 -2.16 -6.06 12.98
N LYS A 90 -3.23 -5.42 13.47
CA LYS A 90 -3.58 -5.46 14.90
C LYS A 90 -3.93 -6.88 15.35
N ASP A 91 -3.79 -7.17 16.64
CA ASP A 91 -4.22 -8.44 17.25
C ASP A 91 -5.69 -8.76 16.94
N ASP A 92 -6.56 -7.75 16.89
CA ASP A 92 -7.98 -7.93 16.55
C ASP A 92 -8.20 -8.33 15.08
N ALA A 93 -7.26 -8.02 14.18
CA ALA A 93 -7.30 -8.49 12.79
C ALA A 93 -7.17 -10.01 12.74
N PHE A 94 -6.30 -10.60 13.57
CA PHE A 94 -6.14 -12.05 13.69
C PHE A 94 -7.37 -12.70 14.33
N LYS A 95 -7.93 -12.09 15.39
CA LYS A 95 -9.16 -12.60 16.03
C LYS A 95 -10.36 -12.58 15.07
N SER A 96 -10.41 -11.60 14.19
CA SER A 96 -11.50 -11.44 13.20
C SER A 96 -11.35 -12.37 11.99
N LEU A 97 -10.15 -12.92 11.77
CA LEU A 97 -9.87 -13.82 10.66
C LEU A 97 -10.39 -15.23 10.96
N LYS A 98 -11.67 -15.48 10.67
CA LYS A 98 -12.30 -16.80 10.84
C LYS A 98 -11.94 -17.78 9.72
N LYS A 99 -11.91 -17.29 8.49
CA LYS A 99 -11.54 -18.04 7.29
C LYS A 99 -10.84 -17.08 6.30
N PRO A 100 -9.78 -17.52 5.60
CA PRO A 100 -9.07 -18.79 5.79
C PRO A 100 -8.31 -18.85 7.13
N SER A 101 -8.09 -20.06 7.66
CA SER A 101 -7.36 -20.25 8.93
C SER A 101 -5.86 -20.29 8.69
N LEU A 102 -5.10 -19.48 9.44
CA LEU A 102 -3.63 -19.50 9.38
C LEU A 102 -3.03 -20.78 9.98
N SER A 103 -3.77 -21.50 10.83
CA SER A 103 -3.32 -22.75 11.45
C SER A 103 -3.20 -23.91 10.46
N ASN A 104 -3.80 -23.80 9.27
CA ASN A 104 -3.72 -24.81 8.22
C ASN A 104 -2.51 -24.61 7.29
N LEU A 105 -1.73 -23.54 7.49
CA LEU A 105 -0.57 -23.24 6.66
C LEU A 105 0.63 -24.09 7.06
N THR A 106 1.44 -24.48 6.08
CA THR A 106 2.79 -24.98 6.34
C THR A 106 3.68 -23.87 6.90
N GLU A 107 4.81 -24.23 7.51
CA GLU A 107 5.75 -23.25 8.03
C GLU A 107 6.26 -22.30 6.92
N ASP A 108 6.52 -22.82 5.73
CA ASP A 108 6.99 -22.02 4.59
C ASP A 108 5.90 -21.09 4.03
N GLN A 109 4.65 -21.55 4.02
CA GLN A 109 3.51 -20.70 3.67
C GLN A 109 3.31 -19.58 4.70
N LEU A 110 3.44 -19.90 5.99
CA LEU A 110 3.35 -18.90 7.06
C LEU A 110 4.49 -17.87 6.94
N LYS A 111 5.73 -18.30 6.71
CA LYS A 111 6.87 -17.41 6.41
C LYS A 111 6.57 -16.49 5.22
N SER A 112 6.10 -17.06 4.11
CA SER A 112 5.75 -16.30 2.91
C SER A 112 4.65 -15.27 3.18
N LEU A 113 3.64 -15.63 3.99
CA LEU A 113 2.58 -14.72 4.40
C LEU A 113 3.11 -13.56 5.27
N LEU A 114 4.08 -13.82 6.14
CA LEU A 114 4.68 -12.77 6.97
C LEU A 114 5.56 -11.84 6.12
N LEU A 115 6.38 -12.38 5.22
CA LEU A 115 7.16 -11.58 4.26
C LEU A 115 6.25 -10.76 3.33
N PHE A 116 5.06 -11.26 3.00
CA PHE A 116 4.06 -10.55 2.21
C PHE A 116 3.54 -9.27 2.88
N HIS A 117 3.69 -9.13 4.21
CA HIS A 117 3.33 -7.92 4.94
C HIS A 117 4.42 -6.83 4.88
N ALA A 118 5.48 -6.98 4.09
CA ALA A 118 6.51 -5.96 3.95
C ALA A 118 6.88 -5.67 2.48
N LEU A 119 7.43 -4.49 2.24
CA LEU A 119 8.08 -4.07 1.01
C LEU A 119 9.57 -3.88 1.29
N ALA A 120 10.43 -4.32 0.36
CA ALA A 120 11.89 -4.20 0.47
C ALA A 120 12.42 -2.79 0.09
N HIS A 121 11.61 -1.76 0.36
CA HIS A 121 11.97 -0.36 0.17
C HIS A 121 11.18 0.50 1.17
N TYR A 122 11.79 1.58 1.65
CA TYR A 122 11.13 2.57 2.49
C TYR A 122 10.15 3.41 1.67
N TYR A 123 8.90 3.48 2.12
CA TYR A 123 7.87 4.34 1.55
C TYR A 123 7.22 5.16 2.65
N SER A 124 7.26 6.48 2.50
CA SER A 124 6.48 7.41 3.32
C SER A 124 5.00 7.38 2.93
N LEU A 125 4.12 7.91 3.77
CA LEU A 125 2.69 8.02 3.44
C LEU A 125 2.43 8.78 2.13
N ALA A 126 3.28 9.75 1.78
CA ALA A 126 3.14 10.53 0.55
C ALA A 126 3.44 9.70 -0.71
N ASP A 127 4.31 8.70 -0.60
CA ASP A 127 4.74 7.88 -1.75
C ASP A 127 3.64 6.93 -2.21
N PHE A 128 2.68 6.57 -1.34
CA PHE A 128 1.59 5.68 -1.69
C PHE A 128 0.69 6.21 -2.80
N LYS A 129 0.63 7.53 -2.99
CA LYS A 129 -0.07 8.12 -4.14
C LYS A 129 0.59 7.69 -5.45
N ASN A 130 1.92 7.65 -5.52
CA ASN A 130 2.64 7.17 -6.70
C ASN A 130 2.53 5.64 -6.81
N LEU A 131 2.63 4.91 -5.70
CA LEU A 131 2.43 3.45 -5.71
C LEU A 131 1.05 3.04 -6.21
N SER A 132 0.03 3.86 -5.99
CA SER A 132 -1.31 3.58 -6.54
C SER A 132 -1.34 3.56 -8.08
N GLN A 133 -0.44 4.29 -8.73
CA GLN A 133 -0.30 4.32 -10.19
C GLN A 133 0.61 3.20 -10.71
N LEU A 134 1.51 2.70 -9.86
CA LEU A 134 2.48 1.65 -10.19
C LEU A 134 2.05 0.25 -9.75
N SER A 135 0.85 0.12 -9.19
CA SER A 135 0.33 -1.18 -8.73
C SER A 135 0.11 -2.14 -9.91
N PRO A 136 0.35 -3.46 -9.72
CA PRO A 136 0.71 -4.13 -8.46
C PRO A 136 2.21 -4.00 -8.10
N VAL A 137 2.51 -3.88 -6.80
CA VAL A 137 3.87 -3.73 -6.26
C VAL A 137 4.34 -5.04 -5.63
N SER A 138 5.58 -5.45 -5.91
CA SER A 138 6.17 -6.64 -5.30
C SER A 138 6.41 -6.45 -3.81
N THR A 139 6.02 -7.45 -3.03
CA THR A 139 6.34 -7.52 -1.60
C THR A 139 7.71 -8.15 -1.36
N PHE A 140 8.14 -8.17 -0.10
CA PHE A 140 9.36 -8.84 0.35
C PHE A 140 9.32 -10.36 0.09
N ALA A 141 8.13 -10.97 0.03
CA ALA A 141 7.99 -12.39 -0.34
C ALA A 141 8.39 -12.69 -1.80
N GLY A 142 8.47 -11.67 -2.66
CA GLY A 142 8.93 -11.77 -4.04
C GLY A 142 7.98 -12.52 -4.99
N GLY A 143 8.41 -12.75 -6.23
CA GLY A 143 7.67 -13.59 -7.19
C GLY A 143 6.20 -13.17 -7.39
N GLN A 144 5.27 -14.06 -7.06
CA GLN A 144 3.83 -13.86 -7.28
C GLN A 144 3.13 -13.10 -6.14
N TYR A 145 3.89 -12.64 -5.15
CA TYR A 145 3.38 -11.98 -3.96
C TYR A 145 3.37 -10.46 -4.14
N THR A 146 2.26 -9.93 -4.65
CA THR A 146 2.09 -8.51 -4.93
C THR A 146 0.94 -7.87 -4.15
N LEU A 147 1.04 -6.57 -3.90
CA LEU A 147 0.00 -5.74 -3.28
C LEU A 147 -0.45 -4.65 -4.25
N ASN A 148 -1.74 -4.36 -4.23
CA ASN A 148 -2.32 -3.22 -4.92
C ASN A 148 -2.55 -2.09 -3.94
N PHE A 149 -2.10 -0.90 -4.28
CA PHE A 149 -2.30 0.30 -3.49
C PHE A 149 -3.32 1.20 -4.18
N THR A 150 -4.19 1.82 -3.39
CA THR A 150 -5.14 2.82 -3.87
C THR A 150 -5.20 3.97 -2.89
N ASP A 151 -5.11 5.20 -3.37
CA ASP A 151 -5.33 6.39 -2.56
C ASP A 151 -6.77 6.87 -2.76
N VAL A 152 -7.56 6.84 -1.70
CA VAL A 152 -8.94 7.33 -1.70
C VAL A 152 -9.04 8.49 -0.73
N SER A 153 -9.06 9.71 -1.26
CA SER A 153 -9.16 10.95 -0.48
C SER A 153 -8.10 11.07 0.63
N GLY A 154 -6.86 10.65 0.36
CA GLY A 154 -5.75 10.69 1.31
C GLY A 154 -5.69 9.49 2.27
N THR A 155 -6.58 8.51 2.13
CA THR A 155 -6.49 7.24 2.85
C THR A 155 -5.90 6.18 1.94
N VAL A 156 -4.81 5.55 2.39
CA VAL A 156 -4.15 4.45 1.68
C VAL A 156 -4.91 3.15 1.91
N HIS A 157 -5.41 2.57 0.83
CA HIS A 157 -5.99 1.24 0.76
C HIS A 157 -4.98 0.24 0.17
N ILE A 158 -4.99 -0.97 0.70
CA ILE A 158 -4.08 -2.06 0.36
C ILE A 158 -4.93 -3.30 0.04
N GLY A 159 -4.81 -3.78 -1.20
CA GLY A 159 -5.49 -4.95 -1.71
C GLY A 159 -4.53 -6.10 -1.96
N SER A 160 -4.81 -7.27 -1.38
CA SER A 160 -4.08 -8.53 -1.58
C SER A 160 -4.83 -9.54 -2.44
N GLY A 161 -5.94 -9.13 -3.06
CA GLY A 161 -6.92 -10.03 -3.70
C GLY A 161 -7.95 -10.53 -2.69
N TRP A 162 -7.52 -11.30 -1.70
CA TRP A 162 -8.39 -11.81 -0.63
C TRP A 162 -8.81 -10.76 0.39
N THR A 163 -7.93 -9.82 0.67
CA THR A 163 -8.15 -8.80 1.69
C THR A 163 -8.01 -7.42 1.07
N ASN A 164 -8.99 -6.56 1.31
CA ASN A 164 -8.86 -5.12 1.11
C ASN A 164 -8.91 -4.45 2.48
N THR A 165 -7.83 -3.76 2.84
CA THR A 165 -7.69 -3.05 4.12
C THR A 165 -7.23 -1.62 3.88
N LYS A 166 -7.31 -0.80 4.91
CA LYS A 166 -6.69 0.53 4.91
C LYS A 166 -5.53 0.58 5.90
N VAL A 167 -4.61 1.52 5.66
CA VAL A 167 -3.68 1.98 6.68
C VAL A 167 -4.46 2.78 7.71
N SER A 168 -4.44 2.33 8.96
CA SER A 168 -5.21 2.93 10.05
C SER A 168 -4.37 3.85 10.94
N SER A 169 -3.05 3.66 10.98
CA SER A 169 -2.12 4.51 11.73
C SER A 169 -0.70 4.37 11.16
N SER A 170 0.11 5.42 11.30
CA SER A 170 1.56 5.35 11.11
C SER A 170 2.22 5.21 12.48
N VAL A 171 2.79 4.03 12.73
CA VAL A 171 3.42 3.67 14.00
C VAL A 171 4.84 4.24 14.04
N HIS A 172 5.54 4.11 12.92
CA HIS A 172 6.87 4.66 12.70
C HIS A 172 6.99 5.00 11.22
N SER A 173 7.64 6.12 10.88
CA SER A 173 7.84 6.53 9.49
C SER A 173 9.05 7.44 9.44
N THR A 174 10.23 6.84 9.55
CA THR A 174 11.51 7.56 9.48
C THR A 174 12.49 6.66 8.76
N ASP A 175 13.05 7.16 7.66
CA ASP A 175 14.04 6.44 6.86
C ASP A 175 15.17 5.88 7.76
N PRO A 176 15.51 4.57 7.66
CA PRO A 176 15.13 3.62 6.61
C PRO A 176 13.89 2.74 6.93
N VAL A 177 13.12 3.03 7.99
CA VAL A 177 12.02 2.17 8.47
C VAL A 177 10.66 2.87 8.44
N ALA A 178 9.69 2.23 7.80
CA ALA A 178 8.29 2.58 7.90
C ALA A 178 7.46 1.41 8.46
N VAL A 179 6.60 1.69 9.43
CA VAL A 179 5.68 0.74 10.05
C VAL A 179 4.28 1.33 10.06
N TYR A 180 3.38 0.68 9.32
CA TYR A 180 2.00 1.12 9.13
C TYR A 180 1.03 0.08 9.70
N GLN A 181 0.14 0.52 10.57
CA GLN A 181 -0.89 -0.34 11.13
C GLN A 181 -2.00 -0.59 10.11
N VAL A 182 -2.43 -1.85 9.97
CA VAL A 182 -3.58 -2.24 9.13
C VAL A 182 -4.67 -2.93 9.95
N ASP A 183 -5.91 -2.81 9.49
CA ASP A 183 -7.10 -3.33 10.18
C ASP A 183 -7.38 -4.82 9.88
N LYS A 184 -6.77 -5.38 8.83
CA LYS A 184 -6.93 -6.78 8.43
C LYS A 184 -5.57 -7.40 8.08
N VAL A 185 -5.45 -8.70 8.29
CA VAL A 185 -4.30 -9.50 7.85
C VAL A 185 -4.31 -9.57 6.32
N LEU A 186 -3.20 -9.24 5.67
CA LEU A 186 -3.04 -9.36 4.22
C LEU A 186 -2.86 -10.85 3.85
N LEU A 187 -3.68 -11.32 2.92
CA LEU A 187 -3.74 -12.73 2.53
C LEU A 187 -3.40 -12.85 1.04
N PRO A 188 -2.27 -13.50 0.67
CA PRO A 188 -1.87 -13.59 -0.72
C PRO A 188 -2.64 -14.68 -1.48
N GLU A 189 -3.10 -14.34 -2.69
CA GLU A 189 -3.75 -15.30 -3.61
C GLU A 189 -2.86 -16.52 -3.92
N ALA A 190 -1.53 -16.35 -3.92
CA ALA A 190 -0.60 -17.44 -4.16
C ALA A 190 -0.69 -18.58 -3.11
N ILE A 191 -1.19 -18.30 -1.90
CA ILE A 191 -1.39 -19.32 -0.84
C ILE A 191 -2.84 -19.78 -0.79
N PHE A 192 -3.78 -18.86 -0.92
CA PHE A 192 -5.21 -19.13 -0.70
C PHE A 192 -6.00 -19.41 -1.98
N GLY A 193 -5.39 -19.27 -3.16
CA GLY A 193 -6.04 -19.39 -4.46
C GLY A 193 -6.83 -18.14 -4.84
N THR A 194 -7.70 -18.24 -5.83
CA THR A 194 -8.60 -17.14 -6.27
C THR A 194 -10.08 -17.40 -5.94
N ASP A 195 -10.39 -18.59 -5.42
CA ASP A 195 -11.75 -18.97 -5.04
C ASP A 195 -12.05 -18.51 -3.61
N ILE A 196 -12.58 -17.30 -3.48
CA ILE A 196 -12.92 -16.70 -2.18
C ILE A 196 -14.29 -17.25 -1.74
N PRO A 197 -14.38 -17.98 -0.61
CA PRO A 197 -15.65 -18.47 -0.12
C PRO A 197 -16.57 -17.30 0.22
N PRO A 198 -17.88 -17.42 -0.04
CA PRO A 198 -18.82 -16.35 0.25
C PRO A 198 -18.77 -16.00 1.74
N THR A 199 -18.60 -14.71 2.03
CA THR A 199 -18.62 -14.18 3.40
C THR A 199 -19.92 -14.60 4.08
N PRO A 200 -19.91 -15.14 5.32
CA PRO A 200 -21.14 -15.48 6.03
C PRO A 200 -22.08 -14.29 6.06
N ALA A 201 -23.33 -14.49 5.64
CA ALA A 201 -24.36 -13.46 5.67
C ALA A 201 -24.47 -12.87 7.09
N PRO A 202 -24.65 -11.54 7.24
CA PRO A 202 -24.89 -10.93 8.54
C PRO A 202 -26.03 -11.66 9.24
N ALA A 203 -25.79 -12.08 10.50
CA ALA A 203 -26.81 -12.75 11.29
C ALA A 203 -28.06 -11.85 11.36
N PRO A 204 -29.28 -12.40 11.16
CA PRO A 204 -30.51 -11.64 11.33
C PRO A 204 -30.52 -11.00 12.71
N ALA A 205 -30.78 -9.70 12.77
CA ALA A 205 -30.98 -9.02 14.04
C ALA A 205 -32.16 -9.69 14.78
N PRO A 206 -32.11 -9.85 16.12
CA PRO A 206 -33.19 -10.47 16.86
C PRO A 206 -34.48 -9.66 16.70
N ASP A 207 -35.53 -10.28 16.15
CA ASP A 207 -36.87 -9.71 16.14
C ASP A 207 -37.37 -9.56 17.58
N ILE A 208 -37.53 -8.31 18.01
CA ILE A 208 -38.22 -7.97 19.25
C ILE A 208 -39.69 -8.31 19.03
N SER A 209 -40.11 -9.47 19.54
CA SER A 209 -41.52 -9.89 19.52
C SER A 209 -42.33 -9.05 20.51
N PRO A 210 -43.48 -8.44 20.15
CA PRO A 210 -44.39 -7.87 21.12
C PRO A 210 -45.06 -8.96 21.94
N ALA A 211 -45.11 -8.78 23.27
CA ALA A 211 -45.77 -9.68 24.20
C ALA A 211 -47.29 -9.78 23.97
N ALA A 212 -47.82 -10.98 24.16
CA ALA A 212 -49.23 -11.39 24.25
C ALA A 212 -49.95 -10.69 25.44
N ASP A 213 -51.26 -10.70 25.70
CA ASP A 213 -52.48 -11.38 25.23
C ASP A 213 -53.65 -10.62 25.92
N ALA A 214 -54.86 -10.59 25.33
CA ALA A 214 -56.12 -10.68 26.10
C ALA A 214 -57.33 -10.93 25.16
N PRO A 215 -58.37 -11.69 25.59
CA PRO A 215 -59.33 -12.34 24.70
C PRO A 215 -60.71 -11.66 24.66
N THR A 216 -61.59 -12.03 23.72
CA THR A 216 -62.97 -12.58 23.96
C THR A 216 -63.85 -12.58 22.68
N ALA A 217 -64.17 -13.80 22.23
CA ALA A 217 -65.42 -14.38 21.71
C ALA A 217 -66.33 -13.76 20.60
N SER A 218 -66.82 -14.73 19.81
CA SER A 218 -68.17 -14.95 19.24
C SER A 218 -68.53 -14.49 17.81
N ASP A 219 -68.69 -15.53 16.98
CA ASP A 219 -69.86 -15.85 16.16
C ASP A 219 -70.10 -15.24 14.77
N GLU A 220 -70.74 -16.11 14.00
CA GLU A 220 -70.83 -16.26 12.55
C GLU A 220 -72.05 -15.55 11.93
N ALA A 221 -71.95 -15.32 10.62
CA ALA A 221 -73.00 -15.06 9.63
C ALA A 221 -73.49 -13.61 9.40
N GLY A 222 -73.29 -13.14 8.16
CA GLY A 222 -74.11 -12.08 7.56
C GLY A 222 -73.37 -11.10 6.63
N SER A 223 -73.16 -11.48 5.36
CA SER A 223 -72.95 -10.51 4.25
C SER A 223 -74.32 -10.22 3.61
N PRO A 224 -74.61 -9.04 2.99
CA PRO A 224 -73.82 -8.53 1.85
C PRO A 224 -73.66 -6.98 1.70
N ARG A 225 -72.54 -6.59 1.04
CA ARG A 225 -72.40 -5.64 -0.12
C ARG A 225 -72.86 -4.17 0.06
N ALA A 226 -72.18 -3.08 -0.36
CA ALA A 226 -70.94 -2.74 -1.08
C ALA A 226 -70.61 -1.27 -0.71
N SER A 227 -69.38 -0.76 -0.67
CA SER A 227 -68.50 -0.37 -1.80
C SER A 227 -67.34 0.41 -1.14
N SER A 228 -66.06 0.17 -1.42
CA SER A 228 -65.33 0.53 -2.64
C SER A 228 -63.92 -0.08 -2.60
N THR A 229 -63.38 -0.28 -3.79
CA THR A 229 -62.36 -1.25 -4.24
C THR A 229 -60.91 -0.68 -4.23
N PRO A 230 -59.91 -1.33 -4.86
CA PRO A 230 -58.89 -2.28 -4.36
C PRO A 230 -57.47 -1.62 -4.30
N SER A 231 -56.37 -2.28 -3.92
CA SER A 231 -55.56 -3.15 -4.80
C SER A 231 -54.11 -3.14 -4.24
N SER A 232 -53.61 -4.27 -3.74
CA SER A 232 -52.69 -5.18 -4.43
C SER A 232 -51.28 -4.63 -4.73
N SER A 233 -50.33 -5.17 -3.96
CA SER A 233 -49.02 -5.66 -4.35
C SER A 233 -48.64 -5.58 -5.84
N TYR A 234 -47.41 -5.11 -6.09
CA TYR A 234 -46.63 -5.56 -7.23
C TYR A 234 -45.14 -5.63 -6.86
N ARG A 235 -44.57 -6.82 -7.05
CA ARG A 235 -43.15 -6.99 -7.36
C ARG A 235 -42.92 -6.40 -8.75
N ILE A 236 -41.87 -5.58 -8.92
CA ILE A 236 -41.39 -5.23 -10.26
C ILE A 236 -39.96 -5.76 -10.41
N ILE A 237 -39.90 -6.82 -11.21
CA ILE A 237 -38.77 -7.24 -12.01
C ILE A 237 -38.60 -6.18 -13.11
N SER A 238 -37.42 -5.59 -13.27
CA SER A 238 -37.10 -4.75 -14.43
C SER A 238 -36.13 -5.52 -15.32
N LEU A 239 -36.67 -6.07 -16.41
CA LEU A 239 -35.95 -6.65 -17.55
C LEU A 239 -36.46 -5.94 -18.81
N GLY A 240 -35.56 -5.21 -19.48
CA GLY A 240 -35.50 -5.16 -20.94
C GLY A 240 -35.92 -3.88 -21.68
N VAL A 241 -35.28 -3.72 -22.85
CA VAL A 241 -35.58 -2.87 -24.03
C VAL A 241 -34.76 -1.56 -24.10
N TRP A 242 -33.62 -1.53 -24.82
CA TRP A 242 -33.40 -1.43 -26.28
C TRP A 242 -33.69 -0.03 -26.85
N SER A 243 -32.63 0.69 -27.29
CA SER A 243 -32.64 1.50 -28.53
C SER A 243 -31.26 2.02 -28.92
N GLN A 244 -30.89 1.75 -30.17
CA GLN A 244 -29.74 2.21 -30.94
C GLN A 244 -30.20 3.31 -31.90
N MET A 245 -29.43 4.40 -32.07
CA MET A 245 -29.28 5.28 -33.26
C MET A 245 -28.25 6.36 -32.85
N VAL A 246 -27.03 6.51 -33.39
CA VAL A 246 -26.50 6.72 -34.77
C VAL A 246 -26.68 8.15 -35.34
N LEU A 247 -25.53 8.84 -35.48
CA LEU A 247 -25.09 9.91 -36.42
C LEU A 247 -25.60 11.37 -36.37
N ALA A 248 -24.64 12.32 -36.28
CA ALA A 248 -24.37 13.45 -37.22
C ALA A 248 -23.30 14.40 -36.60
N ILE A 249 -22.02 14.38 -37.01
CA ILE A 249 -21.33 15.03 -38.15
C ILE A 249 -21.10 16.57 -38.02
N SER A 250 -19.81 16.88 -37.81
CA SER A 250 -18.96 17.97 -38.34
C SER A 250 -19.17 19.46 -38.00
N GLY A 251 -18.03 20.12 -37.72
CA GLY A 251 -17.63 21.32 -38.47
C GLY A 251 -17.00 22.42 -37.61
N GLY A 252 -15.70 22.68 -37.79
CA GLY A 252 -15.10 23.92 -37.28
C GLY A 252 -13.57 23.91 -37.09
N LEU A 253 -12.80 23.56 -38.11
CA LEU A 253 -11.42 24.04 -38.23
C LEU A 253 -11.49 25.45 -38.84
N VAL A 254 -10.69 26.40 -38.33
CA VAL A 254 -9.97 27.47 -39.06
C VAL A 254 -9.69 28.68 -38.13
N LEU A 255 -8.39 28.90 -37.90
CA LEU A 255 -7.67 30.17 -37.62
C LEU A 255 -8.05 31.00 -36.39
N PHE A 256 -7.07 31.22 -35.50
CA PHE A 256 -6.52 32.57 -35.23
C PHE A 256 -5.28 32.48 -34.30
N LEU A 257 -4.15 32.97 -34.86
CA LEU A 257 -2.93 33.54 -34.25
C LEU A 257 -2.15 32.74 -33.18
#